data_AF-A0AAU9K0W9-F1
#
_entry.id   AF-A0AAU9K0W9-F1
#
_cell.length_a   1.000
_cell.length_b   1.000
_cell.length_c   1.000
_cell.angle_alpha   90.00
_cell.angle_beta   90.00
_cell.angle_gamma   90.00
#
_symmetry.space_group_name_H-M   'P 1'
#
loop_
_entity.id
_entity.type
_entity.pdbx_description
1 polymer ?
#
loop_
_entity_poly.entity_id
_entity_poly.type
_entity_poly.pdbx_seq_one_letter_code
_entity_poly.pdbx_strand_id
1 'polypeptide(L)'
;MLGRLAKSSLRSFTTHHAWTPSRYSFPSAHAFEVTPETTELFVRRVIKCIRERLVTYDPERWRGVEITYNSHWNHGGYVDIPTCIQVHEALEKEFKVEILDQRILVTDVSTACALVAGIEHLR
;
A
#
# COMPACT_ATOMS: atom_id res chain seq x y z
N MET A 1 -15.74 -71.70 -2.54
CA MET A 1 -15.91 -70.61 -1.56
C MET A 1 -14.86 -69.56 -1.85
N LEU A 2 -15.27 -68.40 -2.38
CA LEU A 2 -15.19 -67.08 -1.72
C LEU A 2 -13.73 -66.59 -1.59
N GLY A 3 -13.28 -65.49 -2.17
CA GLY A 3 -13.94 -64.43 -2.92
C GLY A 3 -12.88 -63.36 -3.27
N ARG A 4 -13.05 -62.71 -4.42
CA ARG A 4 -12.26 -61.57 -4.89
C ARG A 4 -12.36 -60.41 -3.89
N LEU A 5 -11.29 -59.62 -3.74
CA LEU A 5 -11.42 -58.19 -3.41
C LEU A 5 -10.20 -57.43 -3.94
N ALA A 6 -10.42 -56.74 -5.05
CA ALA A 6 -9.63 -55.61 -5.49
C ALA A 6 -9.71 -54.51 -4.43
N LYS A 7 -8.60 -53.85 -4.12
CA LYS A 7 -8.61 -52.54 -3.46
C LYS A 7 -7.79 -51.56 -4.30
N SER A 8 -8.57 -50.80 -5.05
CA SER A 8 -8.34 -49.49 -5.62
C SER A 8 -7.36 -48.59 -4.85
N SER A 9 -6.45 -48.00 -5.62
CA SER A 9 -6.13 -46.58 -5.65
C SER A 9 -6.54 -45.75 -4.43
N LEU A 10 -5.54 -45.38 -3.62
CA LEU A 10 -5.52 -44.11 -2.89
C LEU A 10 -4.14 -43.52 -3.12
N ARG A 11 -4.02 -42.73 -4.20
CA ARG A 11 -2.96 -41.73 -4.32
C ARG A 11 -3.19 -40.76 -3.17
N SER A 12 -2.34 -40.81 -2.16
CA SER A 12 -2.28 -39.81 -1.10
C SER A 12 -2.01 -38.47 -1.77
N PHE A 13 -3.00 -37.61 -1.68
CA PHE A 13 -2.94 -36.22 -2.11
C PHE A 13 -1.74 -35.56 -1.44
N THR A 14 -0.91 -34.93 -2.28
CA THR A 14 0.08 -33.93 -1.93
C THR A 14 -0.45 -33.03 -0.81
N THR A 15 0.23 -33.07 0.33
CA THR A 15 0.09 -32.06 1.37
C THR A 15 0.44 -30.73 0.73
N HIS A 16 -0.57 -29.90 0.49
CA HIS A 16 -0.35 -28.50 0.13
C HIS A 16 0.52 -27.91 1.22
N HIS A 17 1.75 -27.50 0.85
CA HIS A 17 2.56 -26.64 1.68
C HIS A 17 1.66 -25.49 2.13
N ALA A 18 1.31 -25.47 3.42
CA ALA A 18 0.72 -24.30 4.04
C ALA A 18 1.77 -23.20 3.90
N TRP A 19 1.58 -22.34 2.92
CA TRP A 19 2.36 -21.13 2.75
C TRP A 19 1.95 -20.23 3.92
N THR A 20 2.61 -20.39 5.05
CA THR A 20 2.62 -19.37 6.09
C THR A 20 3.17 -18.11 5.42
N PRO A 21 2.40 -17.02 5.28
CA PRO A 21 2.96 -15.79 4.78
C PRO A 21 4.04 -15.40 5.79
N SER A 22 5.29 -15.53 5.36
CA SER A 22 6.45 -15.04 6.09
C SER A 22 6.14 -13.59 6.45
N ARG A 23 5.91 -13.31 7.74
CA ARG A 23 5.84 -11.94 8.24
C ARG A 23 7.24 -11.39 8.14
N TYR A 24 7.54 -10.75 7.03
CA TYR A 24 8.75 -9.99 6.88
C TYR A 24 8.52 -8.62 7.51
N SER A 25 9.05 -8.44 8.73
CA SER A 25 9.17 -7.13 9.36
C SER A 25 10.40 -6.45 8.79
N PHE A 26 10.22 -5.32 8.10
CA PHE A 26 11.34 -4.51 7.64
C PHE A 26 11.36 -3.20 8.43
N PRO A 27 12.46 -2.87 9.09
CA PRO A 27 12.57 -1.56 9.72
C PRO A 27 12.56 -0.52 8.60
N SER A 28 11.48 0.28 8.51
CA SER A 28 11.61 1.61 7.91
C SER A 28 12.83 2.25 8.58
N ALA A 29 13.81 2.71 7.80
CA ALA A 29 15.01 3.31 8.35
C ALA A 29 14.66 4.51 9.26
N HIS A 30 13.49 5.12 9.06
CA HIS A 30 12.88 6.13 9.93
C HIS A 30 11.40 5.80 10.16
N ALA A 31 11.07 5.20 11.30
CA ALA A 31 9.69 5.21 11.79
C ALA A 31 9.37 6.63 12.29
N PHE A 32 8.40 7.29 11.67
CA PHE A 32 7.90 8.56 12.20
C PHE A 32 7.02 8.22 13.41
N GLU A 33 7.43 8.59 14.62
CA GLU A 33 6.56 8.42 15.79
C GLU A 33 5.37 9.39 15.68
N VAL A 34 4.22 8.84 15.29
CA VAL A 34 2.95 9.58 15.24
C VAL A 34 2.24 9.39 16.58
N THR A 35 2.08 10.48 17.32
CA THR A 35 1.26 10.52 18.55
C THR A 35 -0.11 11.12 18.23
N PRO A 36 -1.14 10.92 19.09
CA PRO A 36 -2.44 11.56 18.90
C PRO A 36 -2.33 13.09 18.71
N GLU A 37 -1.39 13.73 19.40
CA GLU A 37 -1.15 15.17 19.37
C GLU A 37 -0.47 15.64 18.07
N THR A 38 0.31 14.76 17.41
CA THR A 38 1.05 15.10 16.18
C THR A 38 0.39 14.54 14.92
N THR A 39 -0.65 13.72 15.05
CA THR A 39 -1.35 13.06 13.93
C THR A 39 -1.86 14.06 12.90
N GLU A 40 -2.48 15.16 13.33
CA GLU A 40 -3.02 16.17 12.40
C GLU A 40 -1.90 16.86 11.61
N LEU A 41 -0.80 17.20 12.27
CA LEU A 41 0.37 17.83 11.63
C LEU A 41 1.03 16.88 10.64
N PHE A 42 1.13 15.61 11.00
CA PHE A 42 1.65 14.56 10.13
C PHE A 42 0.81 14.41 8.86
N VAL A 43 -0.52 14.26 9.00
CA VAL A 43 -1.44 14.16 7.86
C VAL A 43 -1.35 15.39 6.97
N ARG A 44 -1.30 16.59 7.56
CA ARG A 44 -1.12 17.84 6.79
C ARG A 44 0.18 17.86 6.00
N ARG A 45 1.28 17.32 6.56
CA ARG A 45 2.57 17.24 5.86
C ARG A 45 2.52 16.27 4.68
N VAL A 46 1.89 15.11 4.85
CA VAL A 46 1.69 14.13 3.75
C VAL A 46 0.84 14.75 2.63
N ILE A 47 -0.29 15.36 2.97
CA ILE A 47 -1.16 16.05 2.00
C ILE A 47 -0.40 17.15 1.26
N LYS A 48 0.39 17.96 1.97
CA LYS A 48 1.20 19.02 1.37
C LYS A 48 2.21 18.45 0.37
N CYS A 49 2.95 17.41 0.76
CA CYS A 49 3.92 16.74 -0.09
C CYS A 49 3.28 16.24 -1.40
N ILE A 50 2.15 15.53 -1.29
CA ILE A 50 1.39 15.04 -2.44
C ILE A 50 0.94 16.19 -3.34
N ARG A 51 0.31 17.22 -2.76
CA ARG A 51 -0.21 18.36 -3.51
C ARG A 51 0.89 19.08 -4.29
N GLU A 52 2.02 19.38 -3.65
CA GLU A 52 3.14 20.07 -4.30
C GLU A 52 3.71 19.25 -5.46
N ARG A 53 3.83 17.93 -5.30
CA ARG A 53 4.25 17.04 -6.39
C ARG A 53 3.29 17.06 -7.56
N LEU A 54 1.99 16.88 -7.30
CA LEU A 54 0.98 16.77 -8.33
C LEU A 54 0.82 18.08 -9.13
N VAL A 55 0.85 19.23 -8.44
CA VAL A 55 0.84 20.55 -9.10
C VAL A 55 2.08 20.77 -9.96
N THR A 56 3.24 20.23 -9.54
CA THR A 56 4.48 20.32 -10.34
C THR A 56 4.44 19.42 -11.56
N TYR A 57 3.87 18.21 -11.42
CA TYR A 57 3.77 17.22 -12.48
C TYR A 57 2.76 17.61 -13.57
N ASP A 58 1.55 17.99 -13.16
CA ASP A 58 0.47 18.39 -14.08
C ASP A 58 -0.31 19.58 -13.47
N PRO A 59 0.17 20.82 -13.69
CA PRO A 59 -0.44 22.00 -13.11
C PRO A 59 -1.85 22.27 -13.65
N GLU A 60 -2.16 21.89 -14.90
CA GLU A 60 -3.49 22.13 -15.48
C GLU A 60 -4.56 21.30 -14.78
N ARG A 61 -4.20 20.08 -14.38
CA ARG A 61 -5.10 19.19 -13.67
C ARG A 61 -5.22 19.51 -12.18
N TRP A 62 -4.11 19.83 -11.51
CA TRP A 62 -4.04 19.85 -10.05
C TRP A 62 -4.02 21.24 -9.42
N ARG A 63 -3.81 22.31 -10.20
CA ARG A 63 -3.85 23.68 -9.66
C ARG A 63 -5.25 24.03 -9.18
N GLY A 64 -5.34 24.47 -7.92
CA GLY A 64 -6.62 24.83 -7.29
C GLY A 64 -7.45 23.65 -6.81
N VAL A 65 -7.04 22.41 -7.10
CA VAL A 65 -7.69 21.22 -6.56
C VAL A 65 -7.34 21.05 -5.08
N GLU A 66 -8.36 20.89 -4.25
CA GLU A 66 -8.19 20.59 -2.84
C GLU A 66 -7.89 19.09 -2.65
N ILE A 67 -6.74 18.80 -2.03
CA ILE A 67 -6.37 17.45 -1.61
C ILE A 67 -6.66 17.33 -0.12
N THR A 68 -7.44 16.32 0.25
CA THR A 68 -7.86 16.03 1.63
C THR A 68 -7.45 14.61 2.01
N TYR A 69 -7.65 14.23 3.27
CA TYR A 69 -7.39 12.86 3.72
C TYR A 69 -8.23 11.81 2.98
N ASN A 70 -9.42 12.19 2.49
CA ASN A 70 -10.33 11.32 1.74
C ASN A 70 -10.13 11.43 0.22
N SER A 71 -9.03 12.02 -0.25
CA SER A 71 -8.75 12.08 -1.68
C SER A 71 -8.28 10.73 -2.19
N HIS A 72 -8.90 10.29 -3.28
CA HIS A 72 -8.59 9.06 -4.00
C HIS A 72 -8.25 9.39 -5.45
N TRP A 73 -7.35 8.62 -6.04
CA TRP A 73 -7.07 8.62 -7.48
C TRP A 73 -7.37 7.26 -8.10
N ASN A 74 -8.34 6.57 -7.50
CA ASN A 74 -9.12 5.51 -8.13
C ASN A 74 -10.56 6.01 -8.33
N HIS A 75 -11.18 5.64 -9.46
CA HIS A 75 -12.56 5.99 -9.75
C HIS A 75 -13.21 4.93 -10.64
N GLY A 76 -14.37 4.43 -10.23
CA GLY A 76 -15.17 3.50 -11.05
C GLY A 76 -14.44 2.21 -11.43
N GLY A 77 -13.54 1.72 -10.58
CA GLY A 77 -12.71 0.53 -10.86
C GLY A 77 -11.45 0.79 -11.69
N TYR A 78 -11.22 2.04 -12.11
CA TYR A 78 -9.98 2.46 -12.76
C TYR A 78 -9.05 3.14 -11.76
N VAL A 79 -7.76 2.89 -11.90
CA VAL A 79 -6.72 3.52 -11.09
C VAL A 79 -5.86 4.39 -11.98
N ASP A 80 -5.61 5.63 -11.56
CA ASP A 80 -4.70 6.54 -12.23
C ASP A 80 -3.25 6.20 -11.88
N ILE A 81 -2.68 5.25 -12.61
CA ILE A 81 -1.31 4.76 -12.40
C ILE A 81 -0.28 5.90 -12.47
N PRO A 82 -0.32 6.83 -13.43
CA PRO A 82 0.62 7.96 -13.46
C PRO A 82 0.60 8.77 -12.16
N THR A 83 -0.59 9.06 -11.62
CA THR A 83 -0.73 9.77 -10.34
C THR A 83 -0.11 8.99 -9.19
N CYS A 84 -0.35 7.68 -9.11
CA CYS A 84 0.28 6.83 -8.08
C CYS A 84 1.80 6.91 -8.12
N ILE A 85 2.42 6.80 -9.30
CA ILE A 85 3.88 6.87 -9.46
C ILE A 85 4.42 8.19 -8.94
N GLN A 86 3.78 9.32 -9.29
CA GLN A 86 4.22 10.63 -8.80
C GLN A 86 4.11 10.73 -7.28
N VAL A 87 3.03 10.20 -6.69
CA VAL A 87 2.84 10.16 -5.24
C VAL A 87 3.93 9.32 -4.57
N HIS A 88 4.25 8.15 -5.09
CA HIS A 88 5.29 7.29 -4.52
C HIS A 88 6.64 8.01 -4.47
N GLU A 89 7.12 8.51 -5.61
CA GLU A 89 8.39 9.24 -5.69
C GLU A 89 8.46 10.42 -4.71
N ALA A 90 7.35 11.14 -4.52
CA ALA A 90 7.29 12.26 -3.60
C ALA A 90 7.43 11.81 -2.14
N LEU A 91 6.70 10.77 -1.76
CA LEU A 91 6.72 10.23 -0.40
C LEU A 91 8.09 9.65 -0.04
N GLU A 92 8.70 8.87 -0.94
CA GLU A 92 10.05 8.32 -0.74
C GLU A 92 11.07 9.43 -0.57
N LYS A 93 11.00 10.49 -1.40
CA LYS A 93 11.93 11.61 -1.35
C LYS A 93 11.78 12.44 -0.06
N GLU A 94 10.55 12.77 0.34
CA GLU A 94 10.25 13.63 1.49
C GLU A 94 10.45 12.91 2.82
N PHE A 95 9.98 11.66 2.92
CA PHE A 95 9.94 10.93 4.18
C PHE A 95 11.02 9.85 4.31
N LYS A 96 11.84 9.64 3.28
CA LYS A 96 12.91 8.63 3.26
C LYS A 96 12.40 7.22 3.55
N VAL A 97 11.18 6.94 3.10
CA VAL A 97 10.59 5.60 3.09
C VAL A 97 10.89 4.90 1.76
N GLU A 98 10.87 3.58 1.76
CA GLU A 98 10.97 2.77 0.54
C GLU A 98 9.58 2.22 0.21
N ILE A 99 9.03 2.58 -0.95
CA ILE A 99 7.75 2.08 -1.42
C ILE A 99 8.04 1.03 -2.50
N LEU A 100 7.78 -0.23 -2.15
CA LEU A 100 7.92 -1.32 -3.10
C LEU A 100 6.71 -1.36 -4.02
N ASP A 101 6.77 -0.66 -5.16
CA ASP A 101 5.69 -0.54 -6.17
C ASP A 101 5.08 -1.88 -6.59
N GLN A 102 5.88 -2.95 -6.57
CA GLN A 102 5.44 -4.31 -6.91
C GLN A 102 4.45 -4.90 -5.89
N ARG A 103 4.35 -4.30 -4.69
CA ARG A 103 3.56 -4.82 -3.57
C ARG A 103 2.38 -3.93 -3.23
N ILE A 104 2.57 -2.62 -3.22
CA ILE A 104 1.55 -1.66 -2.80
C ILE A 104 1.52 -0.52 -3.79
N LEU A 105 0.32 -0.26 -4.31
CA LEU A 105 0.02 0.94 -5.08
C LEU A 105 -0.77 1.88 -4.18
N VAL A 106 -0.21 3.04 -3.88
CA VAL A 106 -0.90 4.07 -3.10
C VAL A 106 -1.97 4.68 -4.00
N THR A 107 -3.23 4.42 -3.69
CA THR A 107 -4.39 4.92 -4.46
C THR A 107 -5.13 6.08 -3.80
N ASP A 108 -4.73 6.44 -2.58
CA ASP A 108 -5.38 7.45 -1.76
C ASP A 108 -4.46 7.96 -0.65
N VAL A 109 -4.84 9.11 -0.07
CA VAL A 109 -4.05 9.78 0.97
C VAL A 109 -4.02 8.98 2.27
N SER A 110 -5.08 8.25 2.62
CA SER A 110 -5.11 7.45 3.86
C SER A 110 -4.06 6.33 3.84
N THR A 111 -3.92 5.66 2.70
CA THR A 111 -2.91 4.64 2.44
C THR A 111 -1.50 5.25 2.47
N ALA A 112 -1.32 6.44 1.89
CA ALA A 112 -0.06 7.17 1.96
C ALA A 112 0.37 7.43 3.42
N CYS A 113 -0.56 7.91 4.24
CA CYS A 113 -0.32 8.17 5.67
C CYS A 113 0.05 6.88 6.42
N ALA A 114 -0.66 5.77 6.18
CA ALA A 114 -0.38 4.49 6.84
C ALA A 114 1.01 3.96 6.51
N LEU A 115 1.41 4.03 5.22
CA LEU A 115 2.74 3.63 4.77
C LEU A 115 3.84 4.48 5.40
N VAL A 116 3.70 5.80 5.35
CA VAL A 116 4.71 6.71 5.89
C VAL A 116 4.83 6.57 7.41
N ALA A 117 3.73 6.32 8.11
CA ALA A 117 3.73 6.08 9.56
C ALA A 117 4.30 4.70 9.94
N GLY A 118 4.59 3.82 8.98
CA GLY A 118 5.02 2.44 9.25
C GLY A 118 3.92 1.58 9.87
N ILE A 119 2.66 1.96 9.71
CA ILE A 119 1.51 1.22 10.22
C ILE A 119 1.17 0.14 9.19
N GLU A 120 1.81 -1.03 9.30
CA GLU A 120 1.62 -2.21 8.44
C GLU A 120 0.22 -2.88 8.56
N HIS A 121 -0.78 -2.20 9.12
CA HIS A 121 -2.14 -2.71 9.25
C HIS A 121 -3.10 -2.02 8.27
N LEU A 122 -2.80 -2.13 6.98
CA LEU A 122 -3.81 -1.91 5.94
C LEU A 122 -4.70 -3.18 5.92
N ARG A 123 -5.94 -3.02 6.39
CA ARG A 123 -6.96 -4.08 6.42
C ARG A 123 -7.48 -4.39 5.03
#